data_AF-A0A1F2REE6-F1
#
_entry.id   AF-A0A1F2REE6-F1
#
_cell.length_a   1.000
_cell.length_b   1.000
_cell.length_c   1.000
_cell.angle_alpha   90.00
_cell.angle_beta   90.00
_cell.angle_gamma   90.00
#
_symmetry.space_group_name_H-M   'P 1'
#
loop_
_entity.id
_entity.type
_entity.pdbx_description
1 polymer ?
#
loop_
_entity_poly.entity_id
_entity_poly.type
_entity_poly.pdbx_seq_one_letter_code
_entity_poly.pdbx_strand_id
1 'polypeptide(L)'
;MIESARFYEERAAGLGGDFLGAVEEATQRIRQFPDAATIERSGIRKRLVSGFPFTILYERQQDVIFIAAVMHQHRKPGYWENRLRS
;
A
#
# COMPACT_ATOMS: atom_id res chain seq x y z
N MET A 1 7.68 0.71 -6.06
CA MET A 1 7.02 -0.60 -6.32
C MET A 1 7.85 -1.43 -7.28
N ILE A 2 8.15 -0.96 -8.51
CA ILE A 2 8.97 -1.70 -9.49
C ILE A 2 10.36 -2.05 -8.95
N GLU A 3 11.07 -1.08 -8.38
CA GLU A 3 12.39 -1.34 -7.75
C GLU A 3 12.31 -2.36 -6.60
N SER A 4 11.19 -2.38 -5.87
CA SER A 4 10.97 -3.32 -4.78
C SER A 4 10.67 -4.72 -5.29
N ALA A 5 9.84 -4.85 -6.33
CA ALA A 5 9.58 -6.12 -7.00
C ALA A 5 10.88 -6.71 -7.55
N ARG A 6 11.70 -5.88 -8.23
CA ARG A 6 13.01 -6.30 -8.72
C ARG A 6 13.95 -6.73 -7.58
N PHE A 7 14.02 -5.97 -6.50
CA PHE A 7 14.83 -6.33 -5.33
C PHE A 7 14.42 -7.68 -4.73
N TYR A 8 13.12 -7.98 -4.66
CA TYR A 8 12.65 -9.28 -4.18
C TYR A 8 12.97 -10.41 -5.15
N GLU A 9 12.81 -10.18 -6.46
CA GLU A 9 13.15 -11.17 -7.49
C GLU A 9 14.65 -11.52 -7.48
N GLU A 10 15.52 -10.53 -7.27
CA GLU A 10 16.96 -10.74 -7.13
C GLU A 10 17.34 -11.55 -5.87
N ARG A 11 16.48 -11.58 -4.84
CA ARG A 11 16.71 -12.36 -3.61
C ARG A 11 16.28 -13.81 -3.73
N ALA A 12 15.20 -14.07 -4.45
CA ALA A 12 14.70 -15.40 -4.74
C ALA A 12 13.77 -15.36 -5.95
N ALA A 13 13.93 -16.32 -6.85
CA ALA A 13 13.08 -16.46 -8.02
C ALA A 13 11.60 -16.55 -7.61
N GLY A 14 10.74 -15.75 -8.24
CA GLY A 14 9.30 -15.67 -7.98
C GLY A 14 8.89 -14.72 -6.86
N LEU A 15 9.81 -14.30 -5.98
CA LEU A 15 9.47 -13.46 -4.84
C LEU A 15 9.05 -12.03 -5.24
N GLY A 16 9.53 -11.54 -6.39
CA GLY A 16 9.05 -10.28 -6.97
C GLY A 16 7.60 -10.39 -7.44
N GLY A 17 7.23 -11.53 -8.01
CA GLY A 17 5.85 -11.86 -8.35
C GLY A 17 4.95 -11.95 -7.12
N ASP A 18 5.40 -12.66 -6.08
CA ASP A 18 4.67 -12.78 -4.80
C ASP A 18 4.41 -11.40 -4.18
N PHE A 19 5.40 -10.50 -4.23
CA PHE A 19 5.24 -9.12 -3.77
C PHE A 19 4.14 -8.37 -4.52
N LEU A 20 4.14 -8.44 -5.86
CA LEU A 20 3.12 -7.78 -6.67
C LEU A 20 1.74 -8.38 -6.43
N GLY A 21 1.64 -9.70 -6.32
CA GLY A 21 0.40 -10.41 -5.99
C GLY A 21 -0.14 -10.00 -4.62
N ALA A 22 0.72 -9.88 -3.60
CA ALA A 22 0.31 -9.44 -2.27
C ALA A 22 -0.21 -7.99 -2.27
N VAL A 23 0.38 -7.09 -3.07
CA VAL A 23 -0.10 -5.70 -3.23
C VAL A 23 -1.46 -5.68 -3.94
N GLU A 24 -1.65 -6.51 -4.97
CA GLU A 24 -2.91 -6.63 -5.68
C GLU A 24 -4.02 -7.17 -4.76
N GLU A 25 -3.75 -8.25 -4.03
CA GLU A 25 -4.69 -8.83 -3.06
C GLU A 25 -5.08 -7.80 -1.98
N ALA A 26 -4.11 -7.04 -1.47
CA ALA A 26 -4.39 -5.96 -0.52
C ALA A 26 -5.29 -4.88 -1.14
N THR A 27 -5.06 -4.51 -2.39
CA THR A 27 -5.91 -3.56 -3.14
C THR A 27 -7.34 -4.10 -3.34
N GLN A 28 -7.49 -5.37 -3.69
CA GLN A 28 -8.80 -6.01 -3.83
C GLN A 28 -9.57 -6.03 -2.50
N ARG A 29 -8.90 -6.32 -1.38
CA ARG A 29 -9.50 -6.24 -0.05
C ARG A 29 -9.95 -4.82 0.30
N ILE A 30 -9.15 -3.81 -0.04
CA ILE A 30 -9.55 -2.41 0.13
C ILE A 30 -10.79 -2.09 -0.70
N ARG A 31 -10.88 -2.59 -1.94
CA ARG A 31 -12.06 -2.40 -2.79
C ARG A 31 -13.32 -3.05 -2.23
N GLN A 32 -13.19 -4.26 -1.70
CA GLN A 32 -14.34 -4.99 -1.12
C GLN A 32 -14.79 -4.40 0.22
N PHE A 33 -13.84 -3.95 1.04
CA PHE A 33 -14.09 -3.46 2.39
C PHE A 33 -13.35 -2.14 2.65
N PRO A 34 -13.72 -1.05 1.96
CA PRO A 34 -12.99 0.21 2.03
C PRO A 34 -12.96 0.80 3.44
N ASP A 35 -13.98 0.52 4.25
CA ASP A 35 -14.13 1.09 5.59
C ASP A 35 -13.55 0.22 6.71
N ALA A 36 -13.02 -0.97 6.38
CA ALA A 36 -12.53 -1.93 7.38
C ALA A 36 -11.23 -1.51 8.09
N ALA A 37 -10.43 -0.61 7.51
CA ALA A 37 -9.24 -0.07 8.16
C ALA A 37 -9.58 1.21 8.92
N THR A 38 -9.17 1.34 10.17
CA THR A 38 -9.39 2.56 10.96
C THR A 38 -8.79 3.80 10.29
N ILE A 39 -9.53 4.92 10.35
CA ILE A 39 -9.04 6.22 9.90
C ILE A 39 -8.02 6.73 10.93
N GLU A 40 -6.84 7.13 10.47
CA GLU A 40 -5.78 7.60 11.36
C GLU A 40 -5.73 9.14 11.43
N ARG A 41 -5.31 9.82 10.35
CA ARG A 41 -5.36 11.29 10.20
C ARG A 41 -5.87 11.68 8.83
N SER A 42 -6.59 12.80 8.76
CA SER A 42 -7.03 13.43 7.50
C SER A 42 -7.77 12.47 6.55
N GLY A 43 -8.62 11.57 7.07
CA GLY A 43 -9.37 10.62 6.24
C GLY A 43 -8.56 9.43 5.72
N ILE A 44 -7.25 9.37 5.99
CA ILE A 44 -6.38 8.31 5.49
C ILE A 44 -6.52 7.04 6.32
N ARG A 45 -6.67 5.94 5.58
CA ARG A 45 -6.70 4.57 6.06
C ARG A 45 -5.44 3.83 5.62
N LYS A 46 -5.02 2.86 6.42
CA LYS A 46 -3.82 2.04 6.17
C LYS A 46 -4.17 0.57 6.03
N ARG A 47 -3.61 -0.09 5.00
CA ARG A 47 -3.67 -1.54 4.85
C ARG A 47 -2.28 -2.11 4.71
N LEU A 48 -1.94 -3.10 5.55
CA LEU A 48 -0.68 -3.82 5.44
C LEU A 48 -0.70 -4.77 4.24
N VAL A 49 0.44 -4.88 3.57
CA VAL A 49 0.66 -5.90 2.54
C VAL A 49 1.16 -7.17 3.24
N SER A 50 0.40 -8.26 3.12
CA SER A 50 0.74 -9.51 3.80
C SER A 50 2.10 -10.03 3.34
N GLY A 51 2.96 -10.46 4.27
CA GLY A 51 4.28 -11.02 3.96
C GLY A 51 5.37 -10.00 3.58
N PHE A 52 5.03 -8.72 3.44
CA PHE A 52 5.97 -7.69 3.02
C PHE A 52 5.92 -6.46 3.94
N PRO A 53 7.04 -5.77 4.21
CA PRO A 53 7.10 -4.58 5.06
C PRO A 53 6.56 -3.34 4.32
N PHE A 54 5.37 -3.46 3.74
CA PHE A 54 4.70 -2.44 2.94
C PHE A 54 3.32 -2.12 3.48
N THR A 55 2.91 -0.88 3.28
CA THR A 55 1.61 -0.35 3.65
C THR A 55 1.01 0.41 2.48
N ILE A 56 -0.24 0.11 2.15
CA ILE A 56 -1.06 0.89 1.24
C ILE A 56 -1.79 1.96 2.05
N LEU A 57 -1.62 3.21 1.64
CA LEU A 57 -2.33 4.36 2.18
C LEU A 57 -3.41 4.75 1.19
N TYR A 58 -4.65 4.85 1.66
CA TYR A 58 -5.76 5.18 0.81
C TYR A 58 -6.80 6.04 1.52
N GLU A 59 -7.59 6.75 0.73
CA GLU A 59 -8.77 7.48 1.15
C GLU A 59 -10.00 6.89 0.48
N ARG A 60 -11.11 6.81 1.21
CA ARG A 60 -12.42 6.49 0.64
C ARG A 60 -13.15 7.81 0.38
N GLN A 61 -13.30 8.18 -0.89
CA GLN A 61 -14.19 9.25 -1.34
C GLN A 61 -15.50 8.61 -1.82
N GLN A 62 -16.56 9.38 -2.08
CA GLN A 62 -17.94 8.87 -2.30
C GLN A 62 -18.04 7.58 -3.13
N ASP A 63 -17.51 7.55 -4.36
CA ASP A 63 -17.60 6.38 -5.26
C ASP A 63 -16.24 5.84 -5.69
N VAL A 64 -15.16 6.44 -5.19
CA VAL A 64 -13.80 6.07 -5.56
C VAL A 64 -12.92 5.81 -4.33
N ILE A 65 -11.92 4.96 -4.52
CA ILE A 65 -10.85 4.73 -3.56
C ILE A 65 -9.60 5.36 -4.14
N PHE A 66 -9.06 6.35 -3.45
CA PHE A 66 -7.82 7.01 -3.85
C PHE A 66 -6.65 6.38 -3.12
N ILE A 67 -5.76 5.70 -3.84
CA ILE A 67 -4.52 5.17 -3.27
C ILE A 67 -3.46 6.27 -3.28
N ALA A 68 -3.22 6.88 -2.12
CA ALA A 68 -2.24 7.95 -1.96
C ALA A 68 -0.79 7.44 -2.09
N ALA A 69 -0.51 6.24 -1.57
CA ALA A 69 0.82 5.64 -1.65
C ALA A 69 0.82 4.12 -1.38
N VAL A 70 1.81 3.44 -1.96
CA VAL A 70 2.25 2.11 -1.49
C VAL A 70 3.69 2.26 -1.00
N MET A 71 3.89 2.20 0.31
CA MET A 71 5.14 2.61 0.95
C MET A 71 5.80 1.47 1.72
N HIS A 72 7.13 1.41 1.65
CA HIS A 72 7.94 0.52 2.49
C HIS A 72 8.09 1.14 3.88
N GLN A 73 7.78 0.39 4.94
CA GLN A 73 7.69 0.88 6.32
C GLN A 73 9.01 1.44 6.85
N HIS A 74 10.14 0.83 6.49
CA HIS A 74 11.47 1.22 7.00
C HIS A 74 12.25 2.22 6.14
N ARG A 75 11.89 2.46 4.87
CA ARG A 75 12.76 3.24 3.98
C ARG A 75 12.62 4.75 4.13
N LYS A 76 11.42 5.28 4.42
CA LYS A 76 11.16 6.72 4.69
C LYS A 76 9.82 6.93 5.42
N PRO A 77 9.76 6.93 6.76
CA PRO A 77 8.61 7.47 7.48
C PRO A 77 8.44 8.98 7.18
N GLY A 78 7.24 9.54 7.32
CA GLY A 78 6.78 10.89 6.95
C GLY A 78 6.51 11.26 5.47
N TYR A 79 7.21 10.70 4.46
CA TYR A 79 7.31 11.37 3.13
C TYR A 79 5.99 11.61 2.35
N TRP A 80 4.97 10.80 2.58
CA TRP A 80 3.68 10.84 1.88
C TRP A 80 2.75 11.92 2.44
N GLU A 81 3.03 12.46 3.64
CA GLU A 81 2.23 13.52 4.24
C GLU A 81 2.15 14.76 3.34
N ASN A 82 3.21 15.02 2.57
CA ASN A 82 3.23 16.10 1.58
C ASN A 82 2.34 15.84 0.36
N ARG A 83 2.00 14.58 0.06
CA ARG A 83 1.12 14.19 -1.05
C ARG A 83 -0.37 14.27 -0.67
N LEU A 84 -0.67 14.40 0.62
CA LEU A 84 -2.03 14.51 1.15
C LEU A 84 -2.56 15.96 1.21
N ARG A 85 -1.73 16.95 0.84
CA ARG A 85 -2.04 18.39 0.96
C ARG A 85 -2.32 19.09 -0.38
N SER A 86 -2.55 18.35 -1.47
CA SER A 86 -2.90 18.92 -2.78
C SER A 86 -4.39 19.06 -2.97
#